data_AF-A0A2T7WZW2-F1
#
_entry.id   AF-A0A2T7WZW2-F1
#
_cell.length_a   1.000
_cell.length_b   1.000
_cell.length_c   1.000
_cell.angle_alpha   90.00
_cell.angle_beta   90.00
_cell.angle_gamma   90.00
#
_symmetry.space_group_name_H-M   'P 1'
#
loop_
_entity.id
_entity.type
_entity.pdbx_description
1 polymer ?
#
loop_
_entity_poly.entity_id
_entity_poly.type
_entity_poly.pdbx_seq_one_letter_code
_entity_poly.pdbx_strand_id
1 'polypeptide(L)' 'MPFLFFAWIALSSRFASGSADPHGYALIFGTFLALVAGIALALVVPLMFRSGQRGSAYLGSLIVYVLVAAALIISLITA' A
#
# COMPACT_ATOMS: atom_id res chain seq x y z
N MET A 1 -7.74 -0.79 9.07
CA MET A 1 -6.43 -0.23 8.69
C MET A 1 -6.54 0.39 7.30
N PRO A 2 -6.56 1.73 7.16
CA PRO A 2 -6.81 2.42 5.89
C PRO A 2 -5.92 1.93 4.73
N PHE A 3 -4.64 1.69 5.01
CA PHE A 3 -3.69 1.11 4.05
C PHE A 3 -4.19 -0.19 3.39
N LEU A 4 -4.61 -1.17 4.19
CA LEU A 4 -5.08 -2.46 3.68
C LEU A 4 -6.36 -2.32 2.86
N PHE A 5 -7.25 -1.40 3.27
CA PHE A 5 -8.50 -1.14 2.56
C PHE A 5 -8.24 -0.54 1.16
N PHE A 6 -7.36 0.45 1.05
CA PHE A 6 -7.03 1.06 -0.24
C PHE A 6 -6.23 0.10 -1.15
N ALA A 7 -5.29 -0.66 -0.58
CA ALA A 7 -4.58 -1.70 -1.32
C ALA A 7 -5.54 -2.78 -1.84
N TRP A 8 -6.53 -3.18 -1.03
CA TRP A 8 -7.57 -4.11 -1.43
C TRP A 8 -8.43 -3.58 -2.57
N ILE A 9 -8.90 -2.32 -2.49
CA ILE A 9 -9.67 -1.69 -3.58
C ILE A 9 -8.87 -1.69 -4.88
N ALA A 10 -7.60 -1.28 -4.82
CA ALA A 10 -6.73 -1.23 -5.99
C ALA A 10 -6.57 -2.62 -6.63
N LEU A 11 -6.18 -3.62 -5.84
CA LEU A 11 -5.97 -4.98 -6.36
C LEU A 11 -7.27 -5.64 -6.81
N SER A 12 -8.39 -5.36 -6.15
CA SER A 12 -9.71 -5.86 -6.57
C SER A 12 -10.10 -5.30 -7.94
N SER A 13 -9.86 -4.00 -8.17
CA SER A 13 -10.07 -3.41 -9.50
C SER A 13 -9.16 -4.06 -10.55
N ARG A 14 -7.86 -4.28 -10.23
CA ARG A 14 -6.91 -4.91 -11.15
C ARG A 14 -7.31 -6.32 -11.58
N PHE A 15 -7.79 -7.14 -10.64
CA PHE A 15 -8.06 -8.56 -10.87
C PHE A 15 -9.55 -8.88 -11.08
N ALA A 16 -10.43 -7.88 -11.05
CA ALA A 16 -11.84 -8.06 -11.36
C ALA A 16 -12.04 -8.31 -12.86
N SER A 17 -12.83 -9.32 -13.19
CA SER A 17 -13.15 -9.74 -14.56
C SER A 17 -14.38 -9.05 -15.16
N GLY A 18 -14.77 -7.87 -14.67
CA GLY A 18 -16.02 -7.19 -15.06
C GLY A 18 -15.90 -5.66 -15.21
N SER A 19 -16.93 -5.02 -15.78
CA SER A 19 -16.96 -3.57 -16.08
C SER A 19 -17.18 -2.66 -14.85
N ALA A 20 -16.88 -3.14 -13.64
CA ALA A 20 -17.09 -2.39 -12.41
C ALA A 20 -16.16 -1.16 -12.31
N ASP A 21 -15.03 -1.17 -13.01
CA ASP A 21 -14.10 -0.04 -13.11
C ASP A 21 -13.61 0.15 -14.56
N PRO A 22 -14.44 0.71 -15.46
CA PRO A 22 -14.11 0.85 -16.88
C PRO A 22 -12.91 1.75 -17.15
N HIS A 23 -12.62 2.66 -16.23
CA HIS A 23 -11.59 3.68 -16.37
C HIS A 23 -10.37 3.42 -15.48
N GLY A 24 -10.39 2.38 -14.64
CA GLY A 24 -9.32 2.09 -13.69
C GLY A 24 -9.22 3.10 -12.54
N TYR A 25 -10.28 3.87 -12.24
CA TYR A 25 -10.23 4.89 -11.20
C TYR A 25 -10.01 4.29 -9.81
N ALA A 26 -10.61 3.13 -9.53
CA ALA A 26 -10.39 2.46 -8.26
C ALA A 26 -8.95 1.96 -8.14
N LEU A 27 -8.33 1.52 -9.26
CA LEU A 27 -6.92 1.16 -9.29
C LEU A 27 -6.01 2.38 -9.07
N ILE A 28 -6.25 3.49 -9.76
CA ILE A 28 -5.46 4.74 -9.66
C ILE A 28 -5.56 5.34 -8.25
N PHE A 29 -6.79 5.67 -7.82
CA PHE A 29 -7.00 6.33 -6.53
C PHE A 29 -6.74 5.39 -5.36
N GLY A 30 -7.07 4.10 -5.49
CA GLY A 30 -6.72 3.09 -4.50
C GLY A 30 -5.20 2.98 -4.32
N THR A 31 -4.43 2.97 -5.41
CA THR A 31 -2.96 2.97 -5.34
C THR A 31 -2.43 4.23 -4.66
N PHE A 32 -2.87 5.42 -5.10
CA PHE A 32 -2.42 6.68 -4.50
C PHE A 32 -2.72 6.76 -3.00
N LEU A 33 -3.96 6.45 -2.60
CA LEU A 33 -4.36 6.47 -1.18
C LEU A 33 -3.65 5.39 -0.36
N ALA A 34 -3.40 4.21 -0.94
CA ALA A 34 -2.62 3.15 -0.29
C ALA A 34 -1.16 3.58 -0.05
N LEU A 35 -0.52 4.27 -0.99
CA LEU A 35 0.84 4.77 -0.82
C LEU A 35 0.92 5.78 0.34
N VAL A 36 0.02 6.75 0.37
CA VAL A 36 -0.03 7.78 1.42
C VAL A 36 -0.33 7.16 2.79
N ALA A 37 -1.32 6.27 2.88
CA ALA A 37 -1.64 5.59 4.13
C ALA A 37 -0.54 4.61 4.56
N GLY A 38 0.11 3.95 3.59
CA GLY A 38 1.17 2.98 3.81
C GLY A 38 2.43 3.61 4.37
N ILE A 39 2.86 4.76 3.84
CA ILE A 39 4.04 5.47 4.38
C ILE A 39 3.76 6.00 5.79
N ALA A 40 2.56 6.52 6.05
CA ALA A 40 2.17 6.95 7.39
C ALA A 40 2.19 5.77 8.38
N LEU A 41 1.62 4.62 7.99
CA LEU A 41 1.66 3.41 8.80
C LEU A 41 3.09 2.94 9.04
N ALA A 42 3.94 2.96 8.02
CA ALA A 42 5.33 2.50 8.11
C ALA A 42 6.19 3.35 9.04
N LEU A 43 5.85 4.63 9.19
CA LEU A 43 6.53 5.54 10.12
C LEU A 43 5.97 5.47 11.54
N VAL A 44 4.69 5.13 11.71
CA VAL A 44 4.00 5.08 13.01
C VAL A 44 4.22 3.73 13.72
N VAL A 45 4.19 2.61 13.00
CA VAL A 45 4.35 1.26 13.59
C VAL A 45 5.64 1.11 14.42
N PRO A 46 6.81 1.57 13.97
CA PRO A 46 8.06 1.48 14.73
C PRO A 46 8.03 2.23 16.08
N LEU A 47 7.16 3.23 16.25
CA LEU A 47 7.06 4.00 17.50
C LEU A 47 6.54 3.16 18.67
N MET A 48 5.81 2.07 18.39
CA MET A 48 5.32 1.11 19.38
C MET A 48 6.44 0.27 20.00
N PHE A 49 7.62 0.22 19.38
CA PHE A 49 8.77 -0.56 19.85
C PHE A 49 9.62 0.23 20.85
N ARG A 50 10.34 -0.50 21.71
CA ARG A 50 11.34 0.07 22.63
C ARG A 50 12.51 0.69 21.85
N SER A 51 13.12 1.75 22.37
CA SER A 51 14.15 2.55 21.69
C SER A 51 15.27 1.72 21.04
N GLY A 52 15.77 0.68 21.71
CA GLY A 52 16.81 -0.21 21.17
C GLY A 52 16.39 -1.06 19.96
N GLN A 53 15.10 -1.24 19.71
CA GLN A 53 14.57 -2.01 18.57
C GLN A 53 13.95 -1.13 17.49
N ARG A 54 13.74 0.17 17.77
CA ARG A 54 13.07 1.10 16.84
C ARG A 54 13.77 1.18 15.49
N GLY A 55 15.11 1.22 15.46
CA GLY A 55 15.86 1.30 14.20
C GLY A 55 15.62 0.10 13.28
N SER A 56 15.65 -1.11 13.84
CA SER A 56 15.35 -2.35 13.10
C SER A 56 13.87 -2.39 12.67
N ALA A 57 12.96 -1.96 13.55
CA ALA A 57 11.52 -1.87 13.22
C ALA A 57 11.25 -0.86 12.09
N TYR A 58 11.93 0.30 12.07
CA TYR A 58 11.85 1.27 10.97
C TYR A 58 12.33 0.65 9.65
N LEU A 59 13.48 0.00 9.66
CA LEU A 59 14.04 -0.63 8.46
C LEU A 59 13.11 -1.73 7.93
N GLY A 60 12.64 -2.63 8.80
CA GLY A 60 11.70 -3.67 8.42
C GLY A 60 10.38 -3.10 7.88
N SER A 61 9.82 -2.09 8.56
CA SER A 61 8.57 -1.47 8.13
C SER A 61 8.69 -0.72 6.81
N LEU A 62 9.82 -0.06 6.55
CA LEU A 62 10.09 0.61 5.28
C LEU A 62 10.29 -0.40 4.15
N ILE A 63 11.02 -1.50 4.38
CA ILE A 63 11.18 -2.57 3.38
C ILE A 63 9.82 -3.14 2.99
N VAL A 64 8.98 -3.48 3.97
CA VAL A 64 7.63 -3.99 3.70
C VAL A 64 6.80 -2.98 2.90
N TYR A 65 6.86 -1.70 3.28
CA TYR A 65 6.18 -0.64 2.54
C TYR A 65 6.66 -0.55 1.08
N VAL A 66 7.97 -0.54 0.86
CA VAL A 66 8.57 -0.46 -0.49
C VAL A 66 8.13 -1.64 -1.36
N LEU A 67 8.11 -2.85 -0.80
CA LEU A 67 7.66 -4.05 -1.53
C LEU A 67 6.18 -3.94 -1.95
N VAL A 68 5.31 -3.52 -1.04
CA VAL A 68 3.88 -3.35 -1.36
C VAL A 68 3.67 -2.19 -2.34
N ALA A 69 4.36 -1.08 -2.15
CA ALA A 69 4.32 0.07 -3.05
C ALA A 69 4.74 -0.33 -4.47
N ALA A 70 5.84 -1.06 -4.61
CA ALA A 70 6.30 -1.57 -5.90
C ALA A 70 5.26 -2.49 -6.55
N ALA A 71 4.66 -3.43 -5.78
CA ALA A 71 3.62 -4.32 -6.30
C ALA A 71 2.37 -3.56 -6.79
N LEU A 72 1.93 -2.53 -6.04
CA LEU A 72 0.79 -1.70 -6.44
C LEU A 72 1.11 -0.88 -7.70
N ILE A 73 2.31 -0.29 -7.78
CA ILE A 73 2.75 0.46 -8.96
C ILE A 73 2.84 -0.47 -10.18
N ILE A 74 3.42 -1.66 -10.04
CA ILE A 74 3.47 -2.67 -11.11
C ILE A 74 2.06 -3.05 -11.56
N SER A 75 1.15 -3.24 -10.61
CA SER A 75 -0.26 -3.56 -10.92
C SER A 75 -0.94 -2.43 -11.70
N LEU A 76 -0.64 -1.16 -11.36
CA LEU A 76 -1.18 0.02 -12.04
C LEU A 76 -0.62 0.21 -13.44
N ILE A 77 0.69 0.03 -13.66
CA ILE A 77 1.32 0.27 -14.97
C ILE A 77 1.10 -0.87 -15.96
N THR A 78 0.82 -2.08 -15.46
CA THR A 78 0.51 -3.25 -16.30
C THR A 78 -0.99 -3.43 -16.53
N ALA A 79 -1.81 -2.56 -15.94
CA ALA A 79 -3.27 -2.61 -15.92
C ALA A 79 -3.87 -2.77 -17.33
#